data_AF-D6WXR5-F1
#
_entry.id   AF-D6WXR5-F1
#
_cell.length_a   1.000
_cell.length_b   1.000
_cell.length_c   1.000
_cell.angle_alpha   90.00
_cell.angle_beta   90.00
_cell.angle_gamma   90.00
#
_symmetry.space_group_name_H-M   'P 1'
#
loop_
_entity.id
_entity.type
_entity.pdbx_description
1 polymer ?
#
loop_
_entity_poly.entity_id
_entity_poly.type
_entity_poly.pdbx_seq_one_letter_code
_entity_poly.pdbx_strand_id
1 'polypeptide(L)'
;MAKLLLLAVVLIAFSLQQSEAAIKCYYCMEACEVSKADFKTCGQNIGPSQEAVCTTEWAKDTKARNMAIRKCQIVSKGTEPACPTNSECKSCKEELCNSAPSLATSMTLFSVVSAVLVTKFL
;
A
#
# COMPACT_ATOMS: atom_id res chain seq x y z
N MET A 1 -21.20 -27.61 -26.06
CA MET A 1 -20.65 -27.79 -24.69
C MET A 1 -19.18 -27.39 -24.56
N ALA A 2 -18.34 -27.52 -25.61
CA ALA A 2 -16.92 -27.12 -25.56
C ALA A 2 -16.66 -25.62 -25.30
N LYS A 3 -17.56 -24.72 -25.71
CA LYS A 3 -17.42 -23.26 -25.49
C LYS A 3 -17.56 -22.82 -24.03
N LEU A 4 -18.29 -23.56 -23.18
CA LEU A 4 -18.40 -23.26 -21.76
C LEU A 4 -17.15 -23.69 -20.97
N LEU A 5 -16.55 -24.82 -21.35
CA LEU A 5 -15.31 -25.33 -20.74
C LEU A 5 -14.13 -24.40 -20.99
N LEU A 6 -14.04 -23.80 -22.17
CA LEU A 6 -12.99 -22.82 -22.49
C LEU A 6 -13.10 -21.52 -21.67
N LEU A 7 -14.31 -21.02 -21.41
CA LEU A 7 -14.50 -19.85 -20.55
C LEU A 7 -14.16 -20.14 -19.07
N ALA A 8 -14.49 -21.33 -18.58
CA ALA A 8 -14.16 -21.73 -17.21
C ALA A 8 -12.64 -21.81 -16.96
N VAL A 9 -11.87 -22.32 -17.94
CA VAL A 9 -10.42 -22.43 -17.82
C VAL A 9 -9.73 -21.06 -17.85
N VAL A 10 -10.24 -20.10 -18.63
CA VAL A 10 -9.70 -18.72 -18.66
C VAL A 10 -10.00 -17.98 -17.35
N LEU A 11 -11.19 -18.15 -16.76
CA LEU A 11 -11.53 -17.50 -15.48
C LEU A 11 -10.72 -18.04 -14.29
N ILE A 12 -10.38 -19.34 -14.29
CA ILE A 12 -9.55 -19.95 -13.24
C ILE A 12 -8.08 -19.49 -13.36
N ALA A 13 -7.58 -19.27 -14.59
CA ALA A 13 -6.20 -18.80 -14.81
C ALA A 13 -5.96 -17.35 -14.33
N PHE A 14 -6.96 -16.48 -14.40
CA PHE A 14 -6.86 -15.10 -13.88
C PHE A 14 -6.91 -14.98 -12.35
N SER A 15 -7.29 -16.05 -11.66
CA SER A 15 -7.51 -16.04 -10.20
C SER A 15 -6.25 -16.39 -9.38
N LEU A 16 -5.13 -16.75 -10.01
CA LEU A 16 -3.98 -17.38 -9.33
C LEU A 16 -2.69 -16.54 -9.31
N GLN A 17 -2.72 -15.28 -9.77
CA GLN A 17 -1.53 -14.42 -9.78
C GLN A 17 -1.77 -13.14 -8.98
N GLN A 18 -2.15 -13.28 -7.71
CA GLN A 18 -1.75 -12.30 -6.71
C GLN A 18 -0.41 -12.77 -6.12
N SER A 19 0.64 -12.74 -6.94
CA SER A 19 1.98 -12.70 -6.37
C SER A 19 2.05 -11.39 -5.58
N GLU A 20 2.07 -11.48 -4.25
CA GLU A 20 2.37 -10.33 -3.39
C GLU A 20 3.68 -9.72 -3.86
N ALA A 21 3.57 -8.61 -4.56
CA ALA A 21 4.74 -7.91 -5.06
C ALA A 21 5.51 -7.39 -3.84
N ALA A 22 6.80 -7.66 -3.81
CA ALA A 22 7.68 -6.95 -2.90
C ALA A 22 7.57 -5.45 -3.20
N ILE A 23 7.44 -4.62 -2.17
CA ILE A 23 7.33 -3.16 -2.30
C ILE A 23 8.61 -2.50 -1.80
N LYS A 24 9.00 -1.36 -2.38
CA LYS A 24 10.07 -0.51 -1.85
C LYS A 24 9.46 0.59 -0.98
N CYS A 25 10.06 0.86 0.16
CA CYS A 25 9.68 1.96 1.06
C CYS A 25 10.88 2.86 1.32
N TYR A 26 10.63 4.14 1.64
CA TYR A 26 11.61 4.96 2.33
C TYR A 26 11.86 4.39 3.73
N TYR A 27 13.09 4.51 4.23
CA TYR A 27 13.53 3.89 5.47
C TYR A 27 14.50 4.79 6.24
N CYS A 28 14.18 5.02 7.52
CA CYS A 28 15.11 5.57 8.49
C CYS A 28 14.68 5.12 9.89
N MET A 29 15.63 4.70 10.72
CA MET A 29 15.36 4.23 12.10
C MET A 29 15.12 5.37 13.09
N GLU A 30 15.73 6.52 12.82
CA GLU A 30 15.51 7.77 13.54
C GLU A 30 14.69 8.74 12.68
N ALA A 31 14.07 9.73 13.32
CA ALA A 31 13.26 10.71 12.61
C ALA A 31 14.13 11.47 11.61
N CYS A 32 13.76 11.39 10.34
CA CYS A 32 14.54 11.96 9.25
C CYS A 32 13.65 12.72 8.27
N GLU A 33 14.25 13.60 7.47
CA GLU A 33 13.61 14.16 6.28
C GLU A 33 13.55 13.09 5.19
N VAL A 34 12.51 13.09 4.37
CA VAL A 34 12.37 12.09 3.28
C VAL A 34 13.56 12.09 2.32
N SER A 35 14.16 13.27 2.06
CA SER A 35 15.34 13.41 1.20
C SER A 35 16.61 12.75 1.75
N LYS A 36 16.62 12.42 3.05
CA LYS A 36 17.72 11.75 3.75
C LYS A 36 17.39 10.29 4.08
N ALA A 37 16.19 9.83 3.74
CA ALA A 37 15.78 8.45 3.98
C ALA A 37 16.40 7.53 2.93
N ASP A 38 16.90 6.39 3.39
CA ASP A 38 17.31 5.31 2.50
C ASP A 38 16.08 4.62 1.90
N PHE A 39 16.33 3.64 1.03
CA PHE A 39 15.27 2.79 0.49
C PHE A 39 15.44 1.35 0.95
N LYS A 40 14.32 0.68 1.23
CA LYS A 40 14.31 -0.73 1.59
C LYS A 40 13.19 -1.46 0.87
N THR A 41 13.54 -2.54 0.18
CA THR A 41 12.57 -3.48 -0.39
C THR A 41 12.12 -4.46 0.67
N CYS A 42 10.83 -4.78 0.69
CA CYS A 42 10.20 -5.67 1.65
C CYS A 42 9.08 -6.48 1.03
N GLY A 43 8.72 -7.60 1.68
CA GLY A 43 7.73 -8.54 1.15
C GLY A 43 8.31 -9.62 0.24
N GLN A 44 9.64 -9.70 0.10
CA GLN A 44 10.26 -10.85 -0.55
C GLN A 44 10.10 -12.09 0.35
N ASN A 45 9.50 -13.15 -0.20
CA ASN A 45 9.34 -14.46 0.45
C ASN A 45 8.54 -14.42 1.77
N ILE A 46 7.47 -13.64 1.84
CA ILE A 46 6.55 -13.65 2.99
C ILE A 46 5.43 -14.69 2.79
N GLY A 47 4.85 -15.15 3.90
CA GLY A 47 3.77 -16.16 3.86
C GLY A 47 2.47 -15.61 3.26
N PRO A 48 1.57 -16.47 2.76
CA PRO A 48 0.35 -16.05 2.05
C PRO A 48 -0.68 -15.29 2.91
N SER A 49 -0.50 -15.31 4.24
CA SER A 49 -1.30 -14.58 5.21
C SER A 49 -0.66 -13.25 5.64
N GLN A 50 0.48 -12.89 5.06
CA GLN A 50 1.23 -11.68 5.38
C GLN A 50 1.17 -10.68 4.23
N GLU A 51 1.54 -9.43 4.52
CA GLU A 51 1.73 -8.41 3.51
C GLU A 51 2.79 -7.41 3.97
N ALA A 52 3.51 -6.82 3.01
CA ALA A 52 4.44 -5.74 3.26
C ALA A 52 3.73 -4.38 3.27
N VAL A 53 4.10 -3.53 4.22
CA VAL A 53 3.49 -2.22 4.44
C VAL A 53 4.57 -1.19 4.72
N CYS A 54 4.54 -0.08 3.98
CA CYS A 54 5.34 1.10 4.30
C CYS A 54 4.66 1.89 5.41
N THR A 55 5.39 2.27 6.45
CA THR A 55 4.86 3.10 7.55
C THR A 55 5.66 4.38 7.72
N THR A 56 4.95 5.40 8.20
CA THR A 56 5.50 6.69 8.61
C THR A 56 5.02 7.00 10.00
N GLU A 57 5.91 7.43 10.88
CA GLU A 57 5.66 7.72 12.28
C GLU A 57 6.17 9.11 12.62
N TRP A 58 5.27 9.97 13.11
CA TRP A 58 5.58 11.31 13.60
C TRP A 58 5.37 11.37 15.10
N ALA A 59 6.25 12.05 15.84
CA ALA A 59 5.99 12.33 17.25
C ALA A 59 4.74 13.21 17.39
N LYS A 60 3.86 12.88 18.36
CA LYS A 60 2.76 13.77 18.74
C LYS A 60 3.32 15.08 19.27
N ASP A 61 2.56 16.16 19.10
CA ASP A 61 2.86 17.50 19.60
C ASP A 61 4.12 18.18 19.02
N THR A 62 4.79 17.55 18.05
CA THR A 62 5.89 18.21 17.31
C THR A 62 5.36 19.04 16.15
N LYS A 63 5.90 20.25 16.00
CA LYS A 63 5.68 21.09 14.81
C LYS A 63 6.50 20.62 13.60
N ALA A 64 7.53 19.79 13.81
CA ALA A 64 8.42 19.29 12.78
C ALA A 64 7.82 18.12 12.00
N ARG A 65 6.71 18.37 11.27
CA ARG A 65 6.01 17.34 10.46
C ARG A 65 6.83 16.84 9.26
N ASN A 66 7.94 17.51 8.93
CA ASN A 66 8.91 17.06 7.93
C ASN A 66 9.84 15.94 8.43
N MET A 67 9.96 15.77 9.75
CA MET A 67 10.77 14.73 10.39
C MET A 67 9.88 13.55 10.78
N ALA A 68 10.20 12.37 10.27
CA ALA A 68 9.44 11.16 10.57
C ALA A 68 10.33 9.93 10.57
N ILE A 69 9.99 8.94 11.38
CA ILE A 69 10.57 7.60 11.28
C ILE A 69 9.82 6.87 10.17
N ARG A 70 10.56 6.25 9.24
CA ARG A 70 9.99 5.54 8.09
C ARG A 70 10.44 4.09 8.13
N LYS A 71 9.48 3.17 8.08
CA LYS A 71 9.78 1.74 8.21
C LYS A 71 9.12 0.98 7.07
N CYS A 72 9.68 -0.19 6.78
CA CYS A 72 8.89 -1.24 6.17
C CYS A 72 8.61 -2.34 7.18
N GLN A 73 7.36 -2.79 7.23
CA GLN A 73 6.88 -3.82 8.16
C GLN A 73 6.17 -4.93 7.40
N ILE A 74 6.26 -6.15 7.94
CA ILE A 74 5.46 -7.29 7.50
C ILE A 74 4.36 -7.48 8.54
N VAL A 75 3.11 -7.45 8.11
CA VAL A 75 1.93 -7.60 8.98
C VAL A 75 1.05 -8.73 8.46
N SER A 76 0.13 -9.21 9.29
CA SER A 76 -0.93 -10.11 8.81
C SER A 76 -1.86 -9.33 7.88
N LYS A 77 -2.35 -9.98 6.82
CA LYS A 77 -3.29 -9.35 5.89
C LYS A 77 -4.51 -8.78 6.60
N GLY A 78 -4.85 -7.53 6.28
CA GLY A 78 -6.00 -6.83 6.84
C GLY A 78 -5.80 -6.34 8.29
N THR A 79 -4.58 -6.43 8.82
CA THR A 79 -4.22 -5.85 10.12
C THR A 79 -3.46 -4.55 9.95
N GLU A 80 -3.68 -3.61 10.85
CA GLU A 80 -2.92 -2.37 10.88
C GLU A 80 -1.58 -2.57 11.61
N PRO A 81 -0.50 -1.94 11.12
CA PRO A 81 0.78 -1.94 11.82
C PRO A 81 0.68 -1.21 13.17
N ALA A 82 1.44 -1.68 14.16
CA ALA A 82 1.46 -1.07 15.49
C ALA A 82 1.95 0.39 15.42
N CYS A 83 1.23 1.28 16.09
CA CYS A 83 1.59 2.69 16.23
C CYS A 83 1.88 3.01 17.71
N PRO A 84 3.06 3.55 18.05
CA PRO A 84 3.37 3.95 19.43
C PRO A 84 2.40 5.01 19.96
N THR A 85 2.06 4.94 21.26
CA THR A 85 1.06 5.81 21.89
C THR A 85 1.34 7.31 21.73
N ASN A 86 2.61 7.70 21.74
CA ASN A 86 3.06 9.10 21.60
C ASN A 86 3.37 9.49 20.15
N SER A 87 2.88 8.71 19.18
CA SER A 87 3.12 8.93 17.76
C SER A 87 1.81 8.97 16.97
N GLU A 88 1.81 9.74 15.89
CA GLU A 88 0.84 9.60 14.82
C GLU A 88 1.46 8.75 13.72
N CYS A 89 0.72 7.77 13.20
CA CYS A 89 1.23 6.88 12.18
C CYS A 89 0.34 6.88 10.93
N LYS A 90 0.97 6.70 9.78
CA LYS A 90 0.31 6.42 8.50
C LYS A 90 0.95 5.20 7.86
N SER A 91 0.14 4.38 7.20
CA SER A 91 0.57 3.19 6.49
C SER A 91 0.03 3.17 5.06
N CYS A 92 0.75 2.52 4.16
CA CYS A 92 0.38 2.38 2.76
C CYS A 92 1.11 1.18 2.12
N LYS A 93 0.61 0.70 0.97
CA LYS A 93 1.02 -0.58 0.35
C LYS A 93 1.51 -0.42 -1.09
N GLU A 94 1.85 0.81 -1.48
CA GLU A 94 2.34 1.15 -2.81
C GLU A 94 3.84 1.48 -2.77
N GLU A 95 4.50 1.40 -3.92
CA GLU A 95 5.91 1.76 -4.06
C GLU A 95 6.19 3.18 -3.55
N LEU A 96 7.12 3.29 -2.59
CA LEU A 96 7.64 4.55 -2.05
C LEU A 96 6.56 5.50 -1.50
N CYS A 97 5.41 4.97 -1.12
CA CYS A 97 4.22 5.74 -0.71
C CYS A 97 4.36 6.46 0.64
N ASN A 98 5.35 6.07 1.46
CA ASN A 98 5.67 6.73 2.72
C ASN A 98 6.60 7.95 2.57
N SER A 99 6.57 8.58 1.39
CA SER A 99 7.29 9.82 1.08
C SER A 99 6.64 11.06 1.70
N ALA A 100 5.30 11.09 1.77
CA ALA A 100 4.56 12.30 2.07
C ALA A 100 4.65 12.68 3.56
N PRO A 101 4.83 13.98 3.90
CA PRO A 101 4.44 14.47 5.22
C PRO A 101 2.93 14.24 5.39
N SER A 102 2.49 13.91 6.60
CA SER A 102 1.08 13.78 6.97
C SER A 102 0.34 15.09 6.69
N LEU A 103 -0.13 15.26 5.46
CA LEU A 103 -1.31 16.06 5.21
C LEU A 103 -2.45 15.08 5.46
N ALA A 104 -3.20 15.31 6.54
CA ALA A 104 -4.51 14.71 6.77
C ALA A 104 -5.40 15.04 5.57
N THR A 105 -5.23 14.29 4.48
CA THR A 105 -5.95 14.47 3.24
C THR A 105 -6.72 13.19 3.08
N SER A 106 -7.98 13.24 3.49
CA SER A 106 -9.03 12.32 3.06
C SER A 106 -9.05 12.27 1.53
N MET A 107 -8.23 11.41 0.95
CA MET A 107 -8.38 10.84 -0.38
C MET A 107 -8.77 9.39 -0.11
N THR A 108 -9.85 8.79 -0.63
CA THR A 108 -10.68 9.07 -1.80
C THR A 108 -11.75 7.97 -1.80
N LEU A 109 -12.97 8.26 -2.24
CA LEU A 109 -13.77 7.32 -3.02
C LEU A 109 -14.50 8.11 -4.11
N PHE A 110 -13.75 8.58 -5.11
CA PHE A 110 -14.33 8.84 -6.42
C PHE A 110 -14.23 7.55 -7.24
N SER A 111 -15.13 6.62 -6.96
CA SER A 111 -15.46 5.57 -7.92
C SER A 111 -16.18 6.25 -9.08
N VAL A 112 -15.43 6.64 -10.11
CA VAL A 112 -16.02 7.07 -11.38
C VAL A 112 -16.60 5.81 -12.02
N VAL A 113 -17.90 5.61 -11.79
CA VAL A 113 -18.71 4.63 -12.51
C VAL A 113 -18.73 5.06 -13.97
N SER A 114 -17.86 4.50 -14.80
CA SER A 114 -18.03 4.50 -16.26
C SER A 114 -19.08 3.45 -16.63
N ALA A 115 -20.32 3.71 -16.25
CA ALA A 115 -21.47 3.16 -16.93
C ALA A 115 -21.92 4.19 -17.98
N VAL A 116 -22.48 3.68 -19.08
CA VAL A 116 -23.11 4.43 -20.19
C VAL A 116 -22.13 4.89 -21.27
N LEU A 117 -22.01 4.05 -22.32
CA LEU A 117 -22.30 4.39 -23.72
C LEU A 117 -22.14 3.13 -24.59
N VAL A 118 -23.00 2.12 -24.36
CA VAL A 118 -23.42 1.20 -25.43
C VAL A 118 -24.86 1.54 -25.75
N THR A 119 -25.08 2.74 -26.25
CA THR A 119 -26.31 3.09 -26.92
C THR A 119 -25.93 3.63 -28.28
N LYS A 120 -26.14 2.77 -29.28
CA LYS A 120 -26.40 3.08 -30.69
C LYS A 120 -25.33 3.95 -31.34
N PHE A 121 -24.58 3.39 -32.29
CA PHE A 121 -24.53 3.85 -33.68
C PHE A 121 -23.53 2.95 -34.44
N LEU A 122 -24.05 2.35 -35.53
CA LEU A 122 -23.42 1.47 -36.53
C LEU A 122 -23.36 -0.02 -36.21
#